data_AF-A0A846LRD7-F1
#
_entry.id   AF-A0A846LRD7-F1
#
_cell.length_a   1.000
_cell.length_b   1.000
_cell.length_c   1.000
_cell.angle_alpha   90.00
_cell.angle_beta   90.00
_cell.angle_gamma   90.00
#
_symmetry.space_group_name_H-M   'P 1'
#
loop_
_entity.id
_entity.type
_entity.pdbx_description
1 polymer ?
#
loop_
_entity_poly.entity_id
_entity_poly.type
_entity_poly.pdbx_seq_one_letter_code
_entity_poly.pdbx_strand_id
1 'polypeptide(L)'
;MSTAHDGQDAGGQPASGGRHTAGAYDVRVVIAGLIGLYGVVLIVLGIVDYGEAEAAKTGDVNANLWAGLGMLVFALVFVAWTRLRPVVVEDGEAVEDPTGGADTAGR
;
A
#
# COMPACT_ATOMS: atom_id res chain seq x y z
N MET A 1 -47.35 41.76 15.68
CA MET A 1 -46.94 40.52 16.37
C MET A 1 -45.60 40.12 15.78
N SER A 2 -44.54 40.27 16.57
CA SER A 2 -43.19 39.78 16.29
C SER A 2 -43.11 38.35 16.79
N THR A 3 -42.65 37.42 15.97
CA THR A 3 -42.13 36.13 16.42
C THR A 3 -40.81 35.91 15.69
N ALA A 4 -39.74 36.36 16.35
CA ALA A 4 -38.43 35.78 16.19
C ALA A 4 -38.39 34.41 16.88
N HIS A 5 -37.35 33.66 16.53
CA HIS A 5 -36.78 32.47 17.18
C HIS A 5 -37.19 31.08 16.66
N ASP A 6 -36.19 30.51 15.98
CA ASP A 6 -35.56 29.22 16.30
C ASP A 6 -36.20 27.91 15.86
N GLY A 7 -35.39 27.22 15.06
CA GLY A 7 -35.56 25.85 14.61
C GLY A 7 -34.41 25.45 13.69
N GLN A 8 -33.18 25.77 14.08
CA GLN A 8 -31.98 25.12 13.57
C GLN A 8 -32.07 23.61 13.89
N ASP A 9 -31.45 22.78 13.03
CA ASP A 9 -31.02 21.40 13.31
C ASP A 9 -32.02 20.25 13.12
N ALA A 10 -32.14 19.76 11.88
CA ALA A 10 -32.43 18.35 11.61
C ALA A 10 -32.03 18.03 10.16
N GLY A 11 -30.76 17.81 9.88
CA GLY A 11 -30.31 16.43 9.74
C GLY A 11 -29.35 16.32 8.56
N GLY A 12 -28.22 17.03 8.65
CA GLY A 12 -27.05 16.65 7.86
C GLY A 12 -26.65 15.25 8.29
N GLN A 13 -26.99 14.25 7.49
CA GLN A 13 -26.47 12.90 7.72
C GLN A 13 -24.95 13.01 7.74
N PRO A 14 -24.25 12.53 8.79
CA PRO A 14 -22.81 12.45 8.74
C PRO A 14 -22.47 11.53 7.59
N ALA A 15 -21.89 12.08 6.52
CA ALA A 15 -21.30 11.30 5.46
C ALA A 15 -20.29 10.38 6.14
N SER A 16 -20.66 9.11 6.31
CA SER A 16 -19.77 8.09 6.82
C SER A 16 -18.76 7.81 5.71
N GLY A 17 -17.77 8.70 5.59
CA GLY A 17 -16.58 8.50 4.78
C GLY A 17 -15.88 7.27 5.32
N GLY A 18 -16.17 6.12 4.71
CA GLY A 18 -15.44 4.89 4.98
C GLY A 18 -13.98 5.17 4.68
N ARG A 19 -13.11 5.07 5.69
CA ARG A 19 -11.66 5.08 5.49
C ARG A 19 -11.32 3.93 4.55
N HIS A 20 -11.20 4.21 3.26
CA HIS A 20 -10.79 3.22 2.29
C HIS A 20 -9.27 3.22 2.28
N THR A 21 -8.69 2.34 3.10
CA THR A 21 -7.26 2.05 2.99
C THR A 21 -7.02 1.60 1.55
N ALA A 22 -6.02 2.16 0.86
CA ALA A 22 -5.59 1.65 -0.45
C ALA A 22 -5.08 0.22 -0.23
N GLY A 23 -6.01 -0.73 -0.32
CA GLY A 23 -5.88 -2.05 0.27
C GLY A 23 -4.94 -2.89 -0.56
N ALA A 24 -3.96 -3.53 0.09
CA ALA A 24 -3.12 -4.64 -0.41
C ALA A 24 -2.35 -4.46 -1.75
N TYR A 25 -2.67 -3.46 -2.55
CA TYR A 25 -2.15 -3.14 -3.88
C TYR A 25 -1.27 -1.88 -3.85
N ASP A 26 -0.61 -1.61 -2.72
CA ASP A 26 0.50 -0.66 -2.68
C ASP A 26 1.72 -1.30 -3.38
N VAL A 27 2.33 -0.56 -4.32
CA VAL A 27 3.55 -0.96 -5.03
C VAL A 27 4.65 -1.44 -4.09
N ARG A 28 4.70 -0.92 -2.85
CA ARG A 28 5.67 -1.33 -1.83
C ARG A 28 5.48 -2.77 -1.40
N VAL A 29 4.24 -3.21 -1.23
CA VAL A 29 3.92 -4.60 -0.86
C VAL A 29 4.23 -5.53 -2.02
N VAL A 30 3.93 -5.12 -3.25
CA VAL A 30 4.26 -5.88 -4.47
C VAL A 30 5.77 -6.04 -4.63
N ILE A 31 6.54 -4.95 -4.57
CA ILE A 31 8.01 -4.98 -4.67
C ILE A 31 8.61 -5.82 -3.55
N ALA A 32 8.16 -5.65 -2.31
CA ALA A 32 8.66 -6.46 -1.19
C ALA A 32 8.35 -7.95 -1.36
N GLY A 33 7.17 -8.29 -1.86
CA GLY A 33 6.80 -9.66 -2.18
C GLY A 33 7.67 -10.28 -3.27
N LEU A 34 7.94 -9.53 -4.35
CA LEU A 34 8.81 -9.98 -5.45
C LEU A 34 10.25 -10.18 -4.99
N ILE A 35 10.81 -9.23 -4.23
CA ILE A 35 12.16 -9.33 -3.65
C ILE A 35 12.23 -10.52 -2.69
N GLY A 36 11.24 -10.66 -1.80
CA GLY A 36 11.19 -11.78 -0.85
C GLY A 36 11.11 -13.13 -1.55
N LEU A 37 10.26 -13.27 -2.56
CA LEU A 37 10.13 -14.50 -3.36
C LEU A 37 11.45 -14.86 -4.04
N TYR A 38 12.11 -13.89 -4.68
CA TYR A 38 13.41 -14.12 -5.31
C TYR A 38 14.50 -14.48 -4.28
N GLY A 39 14.50 -13.82 -3.12
CA GLY A 39 15.39 -14.16 -2.00
C GLY A 39 15.21 -15.60 -1.53
N VAL A 40 13.97 -16.10 -1.43
CA VAL A 40 13.69 -17.51 -1.13
C VAL A 40 14.28 -18.44 -2.18
N VAL A 41 14.11 -18.12 -3.47
CA VAL A 41 14.72 -18.91 -4.57
C VAL A 41 16.23 -18.96 -4.42
N LEU A 42 16.89 -17.84 -4.12
CA LEU A 42 18.34 -17.80 -3.91
C LEU A 42 18.80 -18.59 -2.68
N ILE A 43 18.03 -18.58 -1.58
CA ILE A 43 18.33 -19.42 -0.41
C ILE A 43 18.24 -20.91 -0.80
N VAL A 44 17.20 -21.31 -1.53
CA VAL A 44 17.05 -22.71 -1.99
C VAL A 44 18.20 -23.11 -2.91
N LEU A 45 18.54 -22.27 -3.89
CA LEU A 45 19.69 -22.50 -4.77
C LEU A 45 21.01 -22.56 -3.98
N GLY A 46 21.19 -21.67 -3.01
CA GLY A 46 22.33 -21.71 -2.11
C GLY A 46 22.41 -23.01 -1.31
N ILE A 47 21.29 -23.59 -0.88
CA ILE A 47 21.30 -24.85 -0.13
C ILE A 47 21.51 -26.07 -1.04
N VAL A 48 20.88 -26.08 -2.22
CA VAL A 48 20.81 -27.27 -3.09
C VAL A 48 21.98 -27.35 -4.09
N ASP A 49 22.47 -26.22 -4.57
CA ASP A 49 23.43 -26.14 -5.69
C ASP A 49 24.86 -25.76 -5.25
N TYR A 50 25.12 -25.72 -3.94
CA TYR A 50 26.45 -25.37 -3.44
C TYR A 50 27.39 -26.57 -3.41
N GLY A 51 28.35 -26.59 -4.34
CA GLY A 51 29.41 -27.61 -4.44
C GLY A 51 30.79 -27.00 -4.70
N GLU A 52 31.82 -27.85 -4.79
CA GLU A 52 33.24 -27.43 -4.90
C GLU A 52 33.52 -26.48 -6.08
N ALA A 53 32.82 -26.67 -7.21
CA ALA A 53 32.96 -25.82 -8.39
C ALA A 53 32.41 -24.40 -8.18
N GLU A 54 31.37 -24.24 -7.36
CA GLU A 54 30.78 -22.93 -7.03
C GLU A 54 31.57 -22.27 -5.89
N ALA A 55 31.97 -23.04 -4.87
CA ALA A 55 32.87 -22.59 -3.81
C ALA A 55 34.20 -22.05 -4.37
N ALA A 56 34.78 -22.69 -5.39
CA ALA A 56 35.99 -22.22 -6.04
C ALA A 56 35.84 -20.85 -6.72
N LYS A 57 34.64 -20.51 -7.23
CA LYS A 57 34.37 -19.23 -7.91
C LYS A 57 34.16 -18.08 -6.93
N THR A 58 33.67 -18.38 -5.73
CA THR A 58 33.26 -17.39 -4.73
C THR A 58 34.19 -17.31 -3.52
N GLY A 59 35.31 -18.05 -3.54
CA GLY A 59 36.27 -18.07 -2.45
C GLY A 59 35.73 -18.78 -1.20
N ASP A 60 35.04 -19.90 -1.40
CA ASP A 60 34.42 -20.74 -0.36
C ASP A 60 33.24 -20.06 0.38
N VAL A 61 32.68 -19.00 -0.22
CA VAL A 61 31.52 -18.29 0.32
C VAL A 61 30.28 -18.58 -0.51
N ASN A 62 29.19 -19.01 0.12
CA ASN A 62 27.93 -19.25 -0.60
C ASN A 62 27.20 -17.93 -0.92
N ALA A 63 27.52 -17.35 -2.08
CA ALA A 63 27.01 -16.05 -2.50
C ALA A 63 25.47 -16.03 -2.63
N ASN A 64 24.88 -17.10 -3.17
CA ASN A 64 23.42 -17.21 -3.32
C ASN A 64 22.71 -17.19 -1.97
N LEU A 65 23.24 -17.91 -0.97
CA LEU A 65 22.67 -17.95 0.37
C LEU A 65 22.73 -16.57 1.05
N TRP A 66 23.89 -15.90 1.01
CA TRP A 66 24.07 -14.59 1.61
C TRP A 66 23.22 -13.51 0.94
N ALA A 67 23.18 -13.51 -0.40
CA ALA A 67 22.34 -12.59 -1.16
C ALA A 67 20.85 -12.82 -0.87
N GLY A 68 20.40 -14.08 -0.87
CA GLY A 68 19.03 -14.44 -0.55
C GLY A 68 18.63 -14.05 0.87
N LEU A 69 19.51 -14.27 1.85
CA LEU A 69 19.29 -13.85 3.24
C LEU A 69 19.18 -12.33 3.37
N GLY A 70 20.06 -11.58 2.70
CA GLY A 70 20.00 -10.11 2.66
C GLY A 70 18.68 -9.60 2.07
N MET A 71 18.23 -10.21 0.97
CA MET A 71 16.94 -9.86 0.35
C MET A 71 15.75 -10.19 1.26
N LEU A 72 15.79 -11.31 1.99
CA LEU A 72 14.73 -11.68 2.91
C LEU A 72 14.61 -10.68 4.07
N VAL A 73 15.74 -10.30 4.67
CA VAL A 73 15.79 -9.27 5.72
C VAL A 73 15.26 -7.94 5.20
N PHE A 74 15.69 -7.51 4.02
CA PHE A 74 15.21 -6.27 3.40
C PHE A 74 13.70 -6.30 3.15
N ALA A 75 13.18 -7.40 2.59
CA ALA A 75 11.75 -7.58 2.35
C ALA A 75 10.93 -7.50 3.65
N LEU A 76 11.40 -8.15 4.73
CA LEU A 76 10.74 -8.10 6.05
C LEU A 76 10.72 -6.68 6.62
N VAL A 77 11.83 -5.94 6.52
CA VAL A 77 11.90 -4.54 6.94
C VAL A 77 10.91 -3.69 6.15
N PHE A 78 10.81 -3.90 4.83
CA PHE A 78 9.90 -3.15 3.98
C PHE A 78 8.42 -3.43 4.33
N VAL A 79 8.07 -4.70 4.56
CA VAL A 79 6.71 -5.10 4.99
C VAL A 79 6.38 -4.55 6.38
N ALA A 80 7.34 -4.56 7.31
CA ALA A 80 7.15 -3.95 8.61
C ALA A 80 6.91 -2.43 8.46
N TRP A 81 7.70 -1.75 7.63
CA TRP A 81 7.57 -0.32 7.39
C TRP A 81 6.23 0.07 6.77
N THR A 82 5.72 -0.69 5.80
CA THR A 82 4.40 -0.43 5.19
C THR A 82 3.27 -0.62 6.20
N ARG A 83 3.39 -1.58 7.12
CA ARG A 83 2.45 -1.77 8.24
C ARG A 83 2.47 -0.60 9.23
N LEU A 84 3.65 0.00 9.48
CA LEU A 84 3.79 1.16 10.36
C LEU A 84 3.31 2.47 9.72
N ARG A 85 3.40 2.60 8.38
CA ARG A 85 2.96 3.79 7.63
C ARG A 85 1.96 3.42 6.53
N PRO A 86 0.73 3.03 6.90
CA PRO A 86 -0.31 2.72 5.92
C PRO A 86 -0.72 3.98 5.15
N VAL A 87 -0.82 3.87 3.82
CA VAL A 87 -1.34 4.93 2.95
C VAL A 87 -2.87 4.91 3.05
N VAL A 88 -3.44 5.89 3.73
CA VAL A 88 -4.89 6.12 3.77
C VAL A 88 -5.22 7.05 2.64
N VAL A 89 -6.05 6.60 1.69
CA VAL A 89 -6.66 7.47 0.69
C VAL A 89 -7.99 7.89 1.28
N GLU A 90 -8.16 9.19 1.52
CA GLU A 90 -9.49 9.73 1.82
C GLU A 90 -10.22 9.86 0.48
N ASP A 91 -11.39 9.25 0.37
CA ASP A 91 -12.29 9.39 -0.79
C ASP A 91 -12.82 10.85 -0.78
N GLY A 92 -11.97 11.76 -1.24
CA GLY A 92 -12.23 13.19 -1.31
C GLY A 92 -13.14 13.50 -2.49
N GLU A 93 -14.36 13.87 -2.13
CA GLU A 93 -15.29 14.71 -2.88
C GLU A 93 -15.67 14.17 -4.27
N ALA A 94 -16.89 13.62 -4.35
CA ALA A 94 -17.64 13.64 -5.58
C ALA A 94 -17.56 15.07 -6.12
N VAL A 95 -16.85 15.24 -7.24
CA VAL A 95 -16.84 16.48 -8.00
C VAL A 95 -18.30 16.82 -8.25
N GLU A 96 -18.86 17.74 -7.46
CA GLU A 96 -20.15 18.34 -7.77
C GLU A 96 -19.96 18.99 -9.12
N ASP A 97 -20.61 18.42 -10.13
CA ASP A 97 -20.67 18.97 -11.47
C ASP A 97 -21.15 20.42 -11.37
N PRO A 98 -20.31 21.44 -11.69
CA PRO A 98 -20.72 22.84 -11.63
C PRO A 98 -21.78 23.20 -12.69
N THR A 99 -22.28 22.24 -13.48
CA THR A 99 -23.25 22.50 -14.55
C THR A 99 -24.67 21.98 -14.29
N GLY A 100 -24.96 21.40 -13.13
CA GLY A 100 -26.29 20.86 -12.76
C GLY A 100 -27.40 21.88 -12.44
N GLY A 101 -27.40 23.09 -13.02
CA GLY A 101 -28.35 24.14 -12.66
C GLY A 101 -28.59 25.24 -13.69
N ALA A 102 -28.36 24.98 -14.97
CA ALA A 102 -28.61 25.95 -16.05
C ALA A 102 -29.76 25.53 -16.99
N ASP A 103 -30.86 25.02 -16.43
CA ASP A 103 -32.16 25.04 -17.09
C ASP A 103 -33.25 25.09 -16.01
N THR A 104 -33.90 26.24 -15.80
CA THR A 104 -35.28 26.40 -15.24
C THR A 104 -35.62 27.82 -14.75
N ALA A 105 -34.72 28.80 -14.72
CA ALA A 105 -35.06 30.15 -14.25
C ALA A 105 -34.89 31.25 -15.32
N GLY A 106 -35.88 31.37 -16.20
CA GLY A 106 -36.31 32.67 -16.73
C GLY A 106 -35.87 33.07 -18.14
N ARG A 107 -36.70 32.77 -19.13
CA ARG A 107 -37.39 33.76 -19.99
C ARG A 107 -38.32 33.09 -20.99
#